data_AF-A0A538S274-F1
#
_entry.id   AF-A0A538S274-F1
#
_cell.length_a   1.000
_cell.length_b   1.000
_cell.length_c   1.000
_cell.angle_alpha   90.00
_cell.angle_beta   90.00
_cell.angle_gamma   90.00
#
_symmetry.space_group_name_H-M   'P 1'
#
loop_
_entity.id
_entity.type
_entity.pdbx_description
1 polymer ?
#
loop_
_entity_poly.entity_id
_entity_poly.type
_entity_poly.pdbx_seq_one_letter_code
_entity_poly.pdbx_strand_id
1 'polypeptide(L)'
;MHSRLGADAAFQFPEAVEQQDFTLVPLMAPDLARCRELLTQYRDLEIGLADATIVAAAERLAIPRLLTQDQRHFRAIQPRGFEHFVLLPADMA
;
A
#
# COMPACT_ATOMS: atom_id res chain seq x y z
N MET A 1 -7.75 -17.58 6.65
CA MET A 1 -8.98 -17.97 5.94
C MET A 1 -9.50 -16.73 5.24
N HIS A 2 -9.50 -16.69 3.90
CA HIS A 2 -10.06 -15.56 3.14
C HIS A 2 -11.54 -15.85 2.88
N SER A 3 -12.44 -15.09 3.52
CA SER A 3 -13.87 -15.13 3.21
C SER A 3 -14.16 -14.18 2.05
N ARG A 4 -14.83 -14.68 1.01
CA ARG A 4 -15.36 -13.82 -0.05
C ARG A 4 -16.60 -13.09 0.48
N LEU A 5 -16.61 -11.77 0.38
CA LEU A 5 -17.69 -10.92 0.88
C LEU A 5 -18.93 -10.88 -0.04
N GLY A 6 -18.88 -11.55 -1.20
CA GLY A 6 -19.99 -11.59 -2.17
C GLY A 6 -19.99 -10.41 -3.15
N ALA A 7 -20.96 -10.41 -4.07
CA ALA A 7 -21.07 -9.40 -5.12
C ALA A 7 -21.47 -8.02 -4.59
N ASP A 8 -22.30 -7.98 -3.53
CA ASP A 8 -22.78 -6.72 -2.93
C ASP A 8 -21.61 -5.86 -2.42
N ALA A 9 -20.60 -6.49 -1.82
CA ALA A 9 -19.40 -5.79 -1.35
C ALA A 9 -18.61 -5.13 -2.51
N ALA A 10 -18.67 -5.71 -3.72
CA ALA A 10 -18.03 -5.13 -4.90
C ALA A 10 -18.79 -3.91 -5.44
N PHE A 11 -20.09 -3.80 -5.19
CA PHE A 11 -20.89 -2.61 -5.51
C PHE A 11 -20.77 -1.53 -4.44
N GLN A 12 -20.72 -1.92 -3.17
CA GLN A 12 -20.60 -0.99 -2.04
C GLN A 12 -19.25 -0.27 -1.99
N PHE A 13 -18.17 -0.92 -2.42
CA PHE A 13 -16.83 -0.31 -2.35
C PHE A 13 -16.69 0.93 -3.26
N PRO A 14 -17.06 0.89 -4.57
CA PRO A 14 -17.10 2.09 -5.40
C PRO A 14 -18.00 3.18 -4.84
N GLU A 15 -19.18 2.83 -4.31
CA GLU A 15 -20.11 3.80 -3.70
C GLU A 15 -19.45 4.53 -2.52
N ALA A 16 -18.76 3.82 -1.63
CA ALA A 16 -18.02 4.44 -0.53
C ALA A 16 -16.89 5.38 -1.02
N VAL A 17 -16.23 5.02 -2.12
CA VAL A 17 -15.22 5.89 -2.76
C VAL A 17 -15.85 7.15 -3.35
N GLU A 18 -17.00 7.02 -4.01
CA GLU A 18 -17.77 8.16 -4.56
C GLU A 18 -18.29 9.09 -3.45
N GLN A 19 -18.68 8.53 -2.31
CA GLN A 19 -19.11 9.25 -1.11
C GLN A 19 -17.94 9.88 -0.32
N GLN A 20 -16.70 9.72 -0.80
CA GLN A 20 -15.49 10.28 -0.22
C GLN A 20 -15.10 9.70 1.16
N ASP A 21 -15.60 8.50 1.51
CA ASP A 21 -15.12 7.76 2.69
C ASP A 21 -13.64 7.38 2.56
N PHE A 22 -13.15 7.32 1.32
CA PHE A 22 -11.75 7.11 0.97
C PHE A 22 -11.24 8.24 0.07
N THR A 23 -9.98 8.63 0.28
CA THR A 23 -9.28 9.54 -0.64
C THR A 23 -8.55 8.74 -1.70
N LEU A 24 -8.91 8.92 -2.97
CA LEU A 24 -8.15 8.38 -4.10
C LEU A 24 -6.86 9.18 -4.29
N VAL A 25 -5.73 8.51 -4.11
CA VAL A 25 -4.40 9.10 -4.35
C VAL A 25 -3.96 8.77 -5.77
N PRO A 26 -3.78 9.77 -6.66
CA PRO A 26 -3.24 9.52 -7.99
C PRO A 26 -1.75 9.20 -7.91
N LEU A 27 -1.30 8.26 -8.75
CA LEU A 27 0.12 8.05 -8.99
C LEU A 27 0.67 9.15 -9.86
N MET A 28 1.80 9.69 -9.44
CA MET A 28 2.53 10.74 -10.14
C MET A 28 3.79 10.15 -10.80
N ALA A 29 4.37 10.86 -11.77
CA ALA A 29 5.61 10.43 -12.42
C ALA A 29 6.76 10.11 -11.43
N PRO A 30 6.97 10.88 -10.33
CA PRO A 30 7.96 10.53 -9.32
C PRO A 30 7.67 9.19 -8.61
N ASP A 31 6.40 8.85 -8.42
CA ASP A 31 6.01 7.58 -7.80
C ASP A 31 6.40 6.41 -8.69
N LEU A 32 6.21 6.53 -10.00
CA LEU A 32 6.60 5.50 -10.96
C LEU A 32 8.11 5.31 -11.04
N ALA A 33 8.88 6.41 -10.99
CA ALA A 33 10.33 6.34 -10.90
C ALA A 33 10.76 5.60 -9.63
N ARG A 34 10.11 5.91 -8.49
CA ARG A 34 10.37 5.23 -7.22
C ARG A 34 9.96 3.76 -7.25
N CYS A 35 8.84 3.41 -7.88
CA CYS A 35 8.43 2.02 -8.06
C CYS A 35 9.50 1.20 -8.78
N ARG A 36 10.07 1.74 -9.87
CA ARG A 36 11.15 1.07 -10.61
C ARG A 36 12.38 0.85 -9.72
N GLU A 37 12.73 1.80 -8.88
CA GLU A 37 13.83 1.64 -7.90
C GLU A 37 13.53 0.52 -6.91
N LEU A 38 12.33 0.49 -6.32
CA LEU A 38 11.90 -0.52 -5.35
C LEU A 38 11.88 -1.92 -5.96
N LEU A 39 11.29 -2.08 -7.15
CA LEU A 39 11.25 -3.36 -7.88
C LEU A 39 12.65 -3.85 -8.24
N THR A 40 13.60 -2.94 -8.46
CA THR A 40 14.99 -3.30 -8.71
C THR A 40 15.70 -3.70 -7.42
N GLN A 41 15.53 -2.91 -6.35
CA GLN A 41 16.19 -3.08 -5.06
C GLN A 41 15.72 -4.36 -4.33
N TYR A 42 14.44 -4.68 -4.43
CA TYR A 42 13.81 -5.80 -3.75
C TYR A 42 13.40 -6.92 -4.72
N ARG A 43 14.15 -7.08 -5.82
CA ARG A 43 13.85 -8.07 -6.86
C ARG A 43 13.72 -9.49 -6.31
N ASP A 44 14.61 -9.88 -5.38
CA ASP A 44 14.63 -11.22 -4.79
C ASP A 44 13.47 -11.47 -3.80
N LEU A 45 12.80 -10.40 -3.34
CA LEU A 45 11.57 -10.50 -2.56
C LEU A 45 10.32 -10.60 -3.45
N GLU A 46 10.47 -10.44 -4.76
CA GLU A 46 9.39 -10.53 -5.75
C GLU A 46 8.19 -9.60 -5.43
N ILE A 47 8.46 -8.42 -4.88
CA ILE A 47 7.39 -7.46 -4.56
C ILE A 47 6.62 -7.05 -5.82
N GLY A 48 5.31 -6.94 -5.70
CA GLY A 48 4.45 -6.58 -6.83
C GLY A 48 4.50 -5.09 -7.17
N LEU A 49 4.04 -4.72 -8.37
CA LEU A 49 3.86 -3.31 -8.73
C LEU A 49 2.92 -2.59 -7.74
N ALA A 50 1.86 -3.26 -7.28
CA ALA A 50 0.93 -2.71 -6.30
C ALA A 50 1.65 -2.35 -4.98
N ASP A 51 2.48 -3.24 -4.45
CA ASP A 51 3.27 -2.98 -3.24
C ASP A 51 4.20 -1.79 -3.44
N ALA A 52 4.92 -1.77 -4.57
CA ALA A 52 5.83 -0.68 -4.91
C ALA A 52 5.11 0.67 -5.02
N THR A 53 3.90 0.71 -5.60
CA THR A 53 3.08 1.92 -5.70
C THR A 53 2.58 2.41 -4.34
N ILE A 54 2.23 1.49 -3.43
CA ILE A 54 1.82 1.84 -2.07
C ILE A 54 3.01 2.46 -1.33
N VAL A 55 4.20 1.86 -1.41
CA VAL A 55 5.41 2.40 -0.77
C VAL A 55 5.76 3.77 -1.34
N ALA A 56 5.78 3.92 -2.66
CA ALA A 56 6.10 5.20 -3.29
C ALA A 56 5.12 6.32 -2.90
N ALA A 57 3.82 6.04 -2.91
CA ALA A 57 2.81 7.01 -2.50
C ALA A 57 2.91 7.35 -1.00
N ALA A 58 3.16 6.34 -0.15
CA ALA A 58 3.32 6.52 1.29
C ALA A 58 4.55 7.36 1.65
N GLU A 59 5.69 7.14 0.97
CA GLU A 59 6.89 7.98 1.10
C GLU A 59 6.60 9.43 0.69
N ARG A 60 5.95 9.66 -0.46
CA ARG A 60 5.61 11.01 -0.94
C ARG A 60 4.64 11.75 -0.01
N LEU A 61 3.67 11.04 0.54
CA LEU A 61 2.65 11.61 1.43
C LEU A 61 3.05 11.64 2.90
N ALA A 62 4.24 11.12 3.25
CA ALA A 62 4.71 10.96 4.62
C ALA A 62 3.72 10.19 5.51
N ILE A 63 3.14 9.09 4.98
CA ILE A 63 2.19 8.23 5.68
C ILE A 63 2.89 6.92 6.08
N PRO A 64 3.29 6.75 7.35
CA PRO A 64 3.99 5.54 7.78
C PRO A 64 3.04 4.37 8.10
N ARG A 65 1.72 4.57 8.04
CA ARG A 65 0.72 3.57 8.46
C ARG A 65 0.07 2.91 7.26
N LEU A 66 0.12 1.58 7.18
CA LEU A 66 -0.49 0.80 6.11
C LEU A 66 -1.47 -0.22 6.69
N LEU A 67 -2.69 -0.27 6.15
CA LEU A 67 -3.63 -1.35 6.44
C LEU A 67 -3.39 -2.48 5.41
N THR A 68 -2.78 -3.58 5.85
CA THR A 68 -2.41 -4.68 4.95
C THR A 68 -2.38 -6.01 5.70
N GLN A 69 -2.67 -7.10 4.98
CA GLN A 69 -2.41 -8.45 5.46
C GLN A 69 -1.01 -8.93 5.11
N ASP A 70 -0.37 -8.33 4.09
CA ASP A 70 0.99 -8.67 3.70
C ASP A 70 1.98 -7.99 4.63
N GLN A 71 2.36 -8.66 5.71
CA GLN A 71 3.40 -8.13 6.60
C GLN A 71 4.80 -8.42 6.07
N ARG A 72 4.97 -9.49 5.29
CA ARG A 72 6.29 -9.95 4.86
C ARG A 72 6.95 -8.92 3.95
N HIS A 73 6.23 -8.44 2.93
CA HIS A 73 6.79 -7.48 1.98
C HIS A 73 7.04 -6.14 2.64
N PHE A 74 6.05 -5.59 3.34
CA PHE A 74 6.14 -4.23 3.88
C PHE A 74 7.08 -4.10 5.09
N ARG A 75 7.32 -5.16 5.87
CA ARG A 75 8.35 -5.14 6.93
C ARG A 75 9.78 -5.25 6.38
N ALA A 76 9.97 -5.81 5.18
CA ALA A 76 11.29 -5.95 4.58
C ALA A 76 11.79 -4.67 3.89
N ILE A 77 10.89 -3.74 3.58
CA ILE A 77 11.20 -2.50 2.88
C ILE A 77 11.60 -1.43 3.88
N GLN A 78 12.78 -0.82 3.68
CA GLN A 78 13.18 0.41 4.35
C GLN A 78 12.61 1.63 3.59
N PRO A 79 11.64 2.37 4.15
CA PRO A 79 11.04 3.52 3.49
C PRO A 79 11.94 4.76 3.57
N ARG A 80 11.73 5.70 2.65
CA ARG A 80 12.30 7.05 2.71
C ARG A 80 11.44 7.97 3.55
N GLY A 81 12.06 8.72 4.45
CA GLY A 81 11.40 9.78 5.24
C GLY A 81 10.86 9.36 6.61
N PHE A 82 10.86 8.06 6.93
CA PHE A 82 10.52 7.52 8.26
C PHE A 82 11.23 6.18 8.49
N GLU A 83 11.24 5.70 9.73
CA GLU A 83 12.06 4.53 10.11
C GLU A 83 11.51 3.20 9.57
N HIS A 84 10.20 2.97 9.67
CA HIS A 84 9.55 1.73 9.23
C HIS A 84 8.05 1.96 9.05
N PHE A 85 7.38 1.05 8.34
CA PHE A 85 5.93 1.05 8.26
C PHE A 85 5.30 0.47 9.54
N VAL A 86 4.26 1.13 10.03
CA VAL A 86 3.32 0.61 11.03
C VAL A 86 2.20 -0.12 10.30
N LEU A 87 2.13 -1.43 10.46
CA LEU A 87 1.22 -2.31 9.73
C LEU A 87 -0.02 -2.62 10.54
N LEU A 88 -1.16 -2.11 10.10
CA LEU A 88 -2.46 -2.36 10.73
C LEU A 88 -3.12 -3.60 10.11
N PRO A 89 -3.87 -4.41 10.89
CA PRO A 89 -4.11 -4.25 12.33
C PRO A 89 -2.98 -4.84 13.21
N ALA A 90 -1.94 -5.44 12.62
CA ALA A 90 -0.94 -6.22 13.34
C ALA A 90 -0.17 -5.43 14.42
N ASP A 91 0.05 -4.14 14.16
CA ASP A 91 0.76 -3.21 15.04
C ASP A 91 -0.23 -2.31 15.82
N MET A 92 -1.54 -2.60 15.79
CA MET A 92 -2.48 -1.98 16.72
C MET A 92 -2.36 -2.66 18.09
N ALA A 93 -1.94 -1.90 19.10
CA ALA A 93 -2.00 -2.29 20.50
C ALA A 93 -3.46 -2.37 21.00
#